data_AF-A0A374MIL7-F1
#
_entry.id   AF-A0A374MIL7-F1
#
_cell.length_a   1.000
_cell.length_b   1.000
_cell.length_c   1.000
_cell.angle_alpha   90.00
_cell.angle_beta   90.00
_cell.angle_gamma   90.00
#
_symmetry.space_group_name_H-M   'P 1'
#
loop_
_entity.id
_entity.type
_entity.pdbx_description
1 polymer ?
#
loop_
_entity_poly.entity_id
_entity_poly.type
_entity_poly.pdbx_seq_one_letter_code
_entity_poly.pdbx_strand_id
1 'polypeptide(L)'
;GEKEFEKLMLDISSKPIHIFLDFNAVIVNINNLSPDKQKKCLSDIKNNIEILKAYLEDNINSKEQKPEIPTAGMAVLQQQLILVQAIENWIATLPNVF
;
A
#
# COMPACT_ATOMS: atom_id res chain seq x y z
N GLY A 1 -17.98 -19.87 -18.68
CA GLY A 1 -18.00 -18.72 -17.75
C GLY A 1 -17.68 -19.20 -16.36
N GLU A 2 -18.66 -19.78 -15.67
CA GLU A 2 -18.56 -20.14 -14.24
C GLU A 2 -17.41 -21.10 -13.89
N LYS A 3 -17.22 -22.20 -14.65
CA LYS A 3 -16.11 -23.13 -14.40
C LYS A 3 -14.73 -22.50 -14.55
N GLU A 4 -14.57 -21.57 -15.50
CA GLU A 4 -13.31 -20.87 -15.71
C GLU A 4 -13.09 -19.82 -14.61
N PHE A 5 -14.17 -19.17 -14.16
CA PHE A 5 -14.14 -18.27 -13.01
C PHE A 5 -13.72 -19.01 -11.74
N GLU A 6 -14.33 -20.17 -11.44
CA GLU A 6 -13.97 -20.98 -10.28
C GLU A 6 -12.52 -21.46 -10.33
N LYS A 7 -12.08 -21.96 -11.49
CA LYS A 7 -10.69 -22.35 -11.71
C LYS A 7 -9.75 -21.17 -11.44
N LEU A 8 -10.05 -19.98 -11.96
CA LEU A 8 -9.25 -18.77 -11.72
C LEU A 8 -9.17 -18.42 -10.23
N MET A 9 -10.29 -18.51 -9.49
CA MET A 9 -10.32 -18.22 -8.06
C MET A 9 -9.46 -19.21 -7.25
N LEU A 10 -9.51 -20.50 -7.59
CA LEU A 10 -8.68 -21.54 -6.96
C LEU A 10 -7.19 -21.39 -7.35
N ASP A 11 -6.91 -21.07 -8.61
CA ASP A 11 -5.56 -20.87 -9.12
C ASP A 11 -4.89 -19.63 -8.50
N ILE A 12 -5.62 -18.55 -8.24
CA ILE A 12 -5.07 -17.36 -7.57
C ILE A 12 -4.89 -17.61 -6.07
N SER A 13 -5.88 -18.19 -5.41
CA SER A 13 -5.84 -18.41 -3.95
C SER A 13 -4.80 -19.43 -3.50
N SER A 14 -4.33 -20.31 -4.40
CA SER A 14 -3.27 -21.28 -4.13
C SER A 14 -1.85 -20.72 -4.32
N LYS A 15 -1.69 -19.50 -4.84
CA LYS A 15 -0.38 -18.88 -5.06
C LYS A 15 0.14 -18.20 -3.79
N PRO A 16 1.47 -18.13 -3.59
CA PRO A 16 2.05 -17.30 -2.56
C PRO A 16 1.61 -15.83 -2.70
N ILE A 17 1.39 -15.17 -1.57
CA ILE A 17 1.13 -13.73 -1.54
C ILE A 17 2.47 -13.02 -1.69
N HIS A 18 2.58 -12.16 -2.71
CA HIS A 18 3.75 -11.35 -2.95
C HIS A 18 3.47 -9.88 -2.67
N ILE A 19 4.36 -9.22 -1.94
CA ILE A 19 4.33 -7.77 -1.69
C ILE A 19 5.59 -7.17 -2.30
N PHE A 20 5.42 -6.44 -3.41
CA PHE A 20 6.49 -5.72 -4.08
C PHE A 20 6.24 -4.22 -3.94
N LEU A 21 7.20 -3.51 -3.36
CA LEU A 21 7.14 -2.07 -3.13
C LEU A 21 8.35 -1.44 -3.82
N ASP A 22 8.14 -0.86 -5.01
CA ASP A 22 9.25 -0.37 -5.86
C ASP A 22 10.11 0.69 -5.16
N PHE A 23 9.50 1.49 -4.29
CA PHE A 23 10.24 2.50 -3.51
C PHE A 23 11.27 1.86 -2.57
N ASN A 24 11.15 0.57 -2.20
CA ASN A 24 12.17 -0.13 -1.43
C ASN A 24 13.52 -0.09 -2.14
N ALA A 25 13.55 -0.16 -3.48
CA ALA A 25 14.78 -0.04 -4.25
C ALA A 25 15.47 1.32 -4.02
N VAL A 26 14.69 2.38 -3.79
CA VAL A 26 15.22 3.70 -3.42
C VAL A 26 15.81 3.65 -2.01
N ILE A 27 15.09 3.08 -1.04
CA ILE A 27 15.54 2.99 0.36
C ILE A 27 16.86 2.21 0.48
N VAL A 28 17.00 1.06 -0.19
CA VAL A 28 18.23 0.25 -0.14
C VAL A 28 19.45 1.01 -0.68
N ASN A 29 19.23 1.92 -1.64
CA ASN A 29 20.30 2.65 -2.32
C ASN A 29 20.45 4.11 -1.85
N ILE A 30 19.69 4.55 -0.84
CA ILE A 30 19.55 5.96 -0.52
C ILE A 30 20.89 6.60 -0.11
N ASN A 31 21.74 5.85 0.59
CA ASN A 31 23.06 6.30 1.05
C ASN A 31 24.05 6.60 -0.10
N ASN A 32 23.76 6.14 -1.32
CA ASN A 32 24.57 6.45 -2.50
C ASN A 32 24.26 7.83 -3.09
N LEU A 33 23.25 8.53 -2.57
CA LEU A 33 22.84 9.86 -3.04
C LEU A 33 23.44 10.96 -2.16
N SER A 34 23.52 12.18 -2.71
CA SER A 34 23.88 13.37 -1.91
C SER A 34 22.81 13.67 -0.85
N PRO A 35 23.15 14.29 0.30
CA PRO A 35 22.21 14.55 1.39
C PRO A 35 20.91 15.26 0.95
N ASP A 36 20.99 16.23 0.04
CA ASP A 36 19.81 16.92 -0.48
C ASP A 36 18.88 15.99 -1.28
N LYS A 37 19.46 15.07 -2.06
CA LYS A 37 18.71 14.06 -2.81
C LYS A 37 18.09 13.02 -1.89
N GLN A 38 18.78 12.61 -0.82
CA GLN A 38 18.23 11.71 0.20
C GLN A 38 16.98 12.32 0.85
N LYS A 39 17.09 13.58 1.31
CA LYS A 39 15.96 14.32 1.90
C LYS A 39 14.80 14.44 0.93
N LYS A 40 15.08 14.76 -0.34
CA LYS A 40 14.05 14.82 -1.38
C LYS A 40 13.36 13.48 -1.59
N CYS A 41 14.12 12.38 -1.73
CA CYS A 41 13.55 11.05 -1.89
C CYS A 41 12.64 10.66 -0.73
N LEU A 42 13.08 10.88 0.52
CA LEU A 42 12.27 10.58 1.70
C LEU A 42 10.99 11.44 1.77
N SER A 43 11.11 12.74 1.45
CA SER A 43 9.96 13.63 1.40
C SER A 43 8.95 13.22 0.34
N ASP A 44 9.42 12.88 -0.86
CA ASP A 44 8.55 12.45 -1.96
C ASP A 44 7.85 11.13 -1.62
N ILE A 45 8.57 10.16 -1.02
CA ILE A 45 7.99 8.88 -0.56
C ILE A 45 6.92 9.13 0.50
N LYS A 46 7.22 9.93 1.52
CA LYS A 46 6.28 10.26 2.60
C LYS A 46 5.01 10.91 2.05
N ASN A 47 5.15 11.92 1.18
CA ASN A 47 4.01 12.61 0.58
C ASN A 47 3.14 11.66 -0.26
N ASN A 48 3.73 10.74 -1.02
CA ASN A 48 2.96 9.77 -1.81
C ASN A 48 2.23 8.75 -0.92
N ILE A 49 2.80 8.36 0.22
CA ILE A 49 2.12 7.50 1.20
C ILE A 49 0.93 8.24 1.82
N GLU A 50 1.09 9.51 2.19
CA GLU A 50 0.01 10.34 2.73
C GLU A 50 -1.14 10.51 1.72
N ILE A 51 -0.82 10.77 0.45
CA ILE A 51 -1.81 10.84 -0.64
C ILE A 51 -2.58 9.51 -0.78
N LEU A 52 -1.86 8.38 -0.79
CA LEU A 52 -2.48 7.07 -0.89
C LEU A 52 -3.38 6.77 0.33
N LYS A 53 -2.94 7.12 1.53
CA LYS A 53 -3.70 6.93 2.77
C LYS A 53 -5.01 7.73 2.73
N ALA A 54 -4.92 9.03 2.42
CA ALA A 54 -6.08 9.90 2.32
C ALA A 54 -7.08 9.39 1.27
N TYR A 55 -6.57 8.95 0.10
CA TYR A 55 -7.41 8.33 -0.92
C TYR A 55 -8.17 7.10 -0.39
N LEU A 56 -7.51 6.21 0.36
CA LEU A 56 -8.15 5.02 0.93
C LEU A 56 -9.19 5.38 2.00
N GLU A 57 -8.88 6.32 2.89
CA GLU A 57 -9.80 6.83 3.92
C GLU A 57 -11.06 7.43 3.27
N ASP A 58 -10.90 8.29 2.27
CA ASP A 58 -12.02 8.85 1.51
C ASP A 58 -12.83 7.77 0.79
N ASN A 59 -12.16 6.77 0.20
CA ASN A 59 -12.81 5.67 -0.51
C ASN A 59 -13.68 4.84 0.44
N ILE A 60 -13.14 4.50 1.62
CA ILE A 60 -13.85 3.76 2.67
C ILE A 60 -15.07 4.57 3.12
N ASN A 61 -14.89 5.84 3.48
CA ASN A 61 -15.97 6.70 3.95
C ASN A 61 -17.10 6.83 2.91
N SER A 62 -16.75 6.90 1.61
CA SER A 62 -17.73 7.01 0.52
C SER A 62 -18.52 5.73 0.25
N LYS A 63 -18.03 4.57 0.72
CA LYS A 63 -18.58 3.23 0.43
C LYS A 63 -19.20 2.53 1.64
N GLU A 64 -18.78 2.86 2.85
CA GLU A 64 -19.21 2.19 4.08
C GLU A 64 -20.74 2.25 4.31
N GLN A 65 -21.39 3.30 3.80
CA GLN A 65 -22.84 3.52 3.94
C GLN A 65 -23.67 3.01 2.74
N LYS A 66 -23.03 2.36 1.76
CA LYS A 66 -23.69 1.92 0.52
C LYS A 66 -24.02 0.43 0.58
N PRO A 67 -25.30 0.03 0.67
CA PRO A 67 -25.70 -1.37 0.80
C PRO A 67 -25.35 -2.22 -0.44
N GLU A 68 -25.12 -1.59 -1.60
CA GLU A 68 -24.67 -2.28 -2.81
C GLU A 68 -23.19 -2.72 -2.78
N ILE A 69 -22.39 -2.24 -1.83
CA ILE A 69 -20.96 -2.59 -1.75
C ILE A 69 -20.80 -3.92 -0.99
N PRO A 70 -20.18 -4.94 -1.60
CA PRO A 70 -19.96 -6.21 -0.91
C PRO A 70 -19.06 -6.04 0.33
N THR A 71 -19.44 -6.69 1.44
CA THR A 71 -18.66 -6.69 2.69
C THR A 71 -17.21 -7.14 2.49
N ALA A 72 -16.98 -8.14 1.62
CA ALA A 72 -15.64 -8.58 1.27
C ALA A 72 -14.81 -7.49 0.57
N GLY A 73 -15.45 -6.66 -0.27
CA GLY A 73 -14.81 -5.50 -0.90
C GLY A 73 -14.39 -4.44 0.12
N MET A 74 -15.23 -4.18 1.12
CA MET A 74 -14.88 -3.29 2.24
C MET A 74 -13.72 -3.84 3.07
N ALA A 75 -13.72 -5.15 3.36
CA ALA A 75 -12.63 -5.79 4.10
C ALA A 75 -11.27 -5.64 3.39
N VAL A 76 -11.24 -5.72 2.05
CA VAL A 76 -10.03 -5.47 1.26
C VAL A 76 -9.57 -4.02 1.38
N LEU A 77 -10.47 -3.04 1.32
CA LEU A 77 -10.10 -1.63 1.49
C LEU A 77 -9.50 -1.36 2.88
N GLN A 78 -10.10 -1.94 3.93
CA GLN A 78 -9.58 -1.83 5.30
C GLN A 78 -8.18 -2.48 5.42
N GLN A 79 -7.98 -3.64 4.80
CA GLN A 79 -6.66 -4.30 4.75
C GLN A 79 -5.62 -3.40 4.06
N GLN A 80 -5.97 -2.76 2.95
CA GLN A 80 -5.08 -1.84 2.24
C GLN A 80 -4.71 -0.64 3.12
N LEU A 81 -5.66 -0.07 3.86
CA LEU A 81 -5.41 1.03 4.78
C LEU A 81 -4.41 0.62 5.88
N ILE A 82 -4.60 -0.56 6.47
CA ILE A 82 -3.67 -1.12 7.48
C ILE A 82 -2.25 -1.24 6.92
N LEU A 83 -2.09 -1.73 5.70
CA LEU A 83 -0.77 -1.86 5.06
C LEU A 83 -0.12 -0.49 4.84
N VAL A 84 -0.87 0.49 4.35
CA VAL A 84 -0.36 1.85 4.11
C VAL A 84 0.05 2.53 5.42
N GLN A 85 -0.73 2.36 6.49
CA GLN A 85 -0.39 2.86 7.82
C GLN A 85 0.88 2.19 8.38
N ALA A 86 1.06 0.88 8.16
CA ALA A 86 2.28 0.18 8.56
C ALA A 86 3.51 0.72 7.81
N ILE A 87 3.37 0.99 6.50
CA ILE A 87 4.43 1.59 5.68
C ILE A 87 4.73 3.02 6.14
N GLU A 88 3.71 3.85 6.39
CA GLU A 88 3.84 5.22 6.89
C GLU A 88 4.63 5.26 8.21
N ASN A 89 4.23 4.41 9.17
CA ASN A 89 4.89 4.29 10.47
C ASN A 89 6.35 3.84 10.32
N TRP A 90 6.62 2.86 9.46
CA TRP A 90 7.98 2.42 9.20
C TRP A 90 8.85 3.53 8.58
N ILE A 91 8.36 4.24 7.56
CA ILE A 91 9.10 5.35 6.95
C ILE A 91 9.42 6.44 7.97
N ALA A 92 8.51 6.73 8.90
CA ALA A 92 8.75 7.71 9.96
C ALA A 92 9.91 7.31 10.91
N THR A 93 10.29 6.04 10.97
CA THR A 93 11.45 5.58 11.76
C THR A 93 12.80 5.75 11.05
N LEU A 94 12.80 5.85 9.71
CA LEU A 94 14.05 5.87 8.91
C LEU A 94 14.96 7.08 9.14
N PRO A 95 14.46 8.31 9.41
CA PRO A 95 15.33 9.44 9.77
C PRO A 95 16.21 9.20 11.00
N ASN A 96 15.94 8.18 11.81
CA ASN A 96 16.74 7.80 12.98
C ASN A 96 17.76 6.67 12.67
N VAL A 97 17.77 6.16 11.44
CA VAL A 97 18.58 5.00 11.01
C VAL A 97 19.72 5.41 10.07
N PHE A 98 19.65 6.61 9.48
CA PHE A 98 20.63 7.16 8.53
C PHE A 98 21.22 8.48 9.02
#